data_AF-A0A3M9YYY3-F1
#
_entry.id   AF-A0A3M9YYY3-F1
#
_cell.length_a   1.000
_cell.length_b   1.000
_cell.length_c   1.000
_cell.angle_alpha   90.00
_cell.angle_beta   90.00
_cell.angle_gamma   90.00
#
_symmetry.space_group_name_H-M   'P 1'
#
loop_
_entity.id
_entity.type
_entity.pdbx_description
1 polymer ?
#
loop_
_entity_poly.entity_id
_entity_poly.type
_entity_poly.pdbx_seq_one_letter_code
_entity_poly.pdbx_strand_id
1 'polypeptide(L)'
;MSLGTKQPAGKLQILPLTEALIPRTCYVVVDRSSELITRPLKDFSELVQIPSAEVQERTLPIFDNHRVAKRFLRRMQRIIKVPDGRIFRKVSPYLQAKGITHLLIDGQVYSLQ
;
A
#
# COMPACT_ATOMS: atom_id res chain seq x y z
N MET A 1 -34.24 14.39 15.27
CA MET A 1 -32.96 14.85 15.84
C MET A 1 -32.19 13.64 16.32
N SER A 2 -31.19 13.20 15.56
CA SER A 2 -30.12 12.32 16.06
C SER A 2 -28.85 12.73 15.34
N LEU A 3 -28.03 13.51 16.04
CA LEU A 3 -26.67 13.85 15.64
C LEU A 3 -25.86 12.55 15.70
N GLY A 4 -25.69 11.90 14.55
CA GLY A 4 -24.68 10.87 14.39
C GLY A 4 -23.33 11.54 14.58
N THR A 5 -22.72 11.32 15.73
CA THR A 5 -21.38 11.79 16.07
C THR A 5 -20.40 11.22 15.06
N LYS A 6 -19.96 12.07 14.13
CA LYS A 6 -18.84 11.79 13.23
C LYS A 6 -17.60 11.66 14.12
N GLN A 7 -17.21 10.42 14.39
CA GLN A 7 -16.01 10.10 15.16
C GLN A 7 -14.82 10.87 14.56
N PRO A 8 -13.98 11.54 15.38
CA PRO A 8 -12.87 12.31 14.84
C PRO A 8 -11.94 11.36 14.07
N ALA A 9 -11.66 11.72 12.82
CA ALA A 9 -10.75 10.99 11.96
C ALA A 9 -9.39 10.86 12.68
N GLY A 10 -8.95 9.62 12.95
CA GLY A 10 -7.65 9.36 13.54
C GLY A 10 -6.53 9.89 12.64
N LYS A 11 -5.36 10.17 13.23
CA LYS A 11 -4.15 10.50 12.48
C LYS A 11 -3.64 9.24 11.78
N LEU A 12 -3.05 9.38 10.59
CA LEU A 12 -2.38 8.26 9.95
C LEU A 12 -1.28 7.73 10.86
N GLN A 13 -1.33 6.43 11.15
CA GLN A 13 -0.23 5.72 11.81
C GLN A 13 0.60 5.05 10.73
N ILE A 14 1.90 5.35 10.69
CA ILE A 14 2.87 4.63 9.86
C ILE A 14 3.70 3.75 10.80
N LEU A 15 3.73 2.46 10.51
CA LEU A 15 4.48 1.46 11.28
C LEU A 15 5.73 1.02 10.52
N PRO A 16 6.79 0.53 11.16
CA PRO A 16 7.91 -0.06 10.43
C PRO A 16 7.48 -1.37 9.75
N LEU A 17 8.09 -1.70 8.60
CA LEU A 17 7.82 -2.96 7.88
C LEU A 17 8.01 -4.20 8.77
N THR A 18 8.84 -4.11 9.80
CA THR A 18 9.05 -5.19 10.77
C THR A 18 7.77 -5.62 11.48
N GLU A 19 6.81 -4.73 11.63
CA GLU A 19 5.50 -4.98 12.27
C GLU A 19 4.44 -5.48 11.28
N ALA A 20 4.72 -5.48 9.98
CA ALA A 20 3.73 -5.82 8.96
C ALA A 20 3.30 -7.29 8.98
N LEU A 21 2.00 -7.54 9.16
CA LEU A 21 1.38 -8.85 8.94
C LEU A 21 1.09 -9.03 7.45
N ILE A 22 2.09 -9.48 6.71
CA ILE A 22 1.96 -9.68 5.26
C ILE A 22 1.27 -11.02 4.98
N PRO A 23 0.20 -11.05 4.15
CA PRO A 23 -0.44 -12.31 3.76
C PRO A 23 0.56 -13.26 3.08
N ARG A 24 0.45 -14.57 3.36
CA ARG A 24 1.29 -15.58 2.68
C ARG A 24 1.12 -15.47 1.18
N THR A 25 -0.09 -15.61 0.66
CA THR A 25 -0.37 -15.31 -0.74
C THR A 25 -0.94 -13.90 -0.83
N CYS A 26 -0.35 -13.08 -1.68
CA CYS A 26 -0.81 -11.73 -1.96
C CYS A 26 -0.66 -11.41 -3.45
N TYR A 27 -1.10 -10.21 -3.82
CA TYR A 27 -1.18 -9.75 -5.20
C TYR A 27 -0.65 -8.33 -5.29
N VAL A 28 0.07 -8.05 -6.36
CA VAL A 28 0.55 -6.71 -6.71
C VAL A 28 0.15 -6.38 -8.14
N VAL A 29 0.08 -5.09 -8.43
CA VAL A 29 -0.18 -4.59 -9.79
C VAL A 29 1.15 -4.17 -10.42
N VAL A 30 1.35 -4.58 -11.67
CA VAL A 30 2.49 -4.14 -12.49
C VAL A 30 2.02 -3.56 -13.81
N ASP A 31 2.86 -2.76 -14.44
CA ASP A 31 2.66 -2.28 -15.80
C ASP A 31 3.02 -3.34 -16.87
N ARG A 32 2.98 -2.93 -18.14
CA ARG A 32 3.36 -3.77 -19.28
C ARG A 32 4.83 -4.21 -19.28
N SER A 33 5.69 -3.45 -18.62
CA SER A 33 7.13 -3.70 -18.48
C SER A 33 7.46 -4.51 -17.22
N SER A 34 6.44 -4.95 -16.48
CA SER A 34 6.56 -5.65 -15.18
C SER A 34 7.13 -4.78 -14.05
N GLU A 35 7.02 -3.46 -14.17
CA GLU A 35 7.34 -2.54 -13.09
C GLU A 35 6.18 -2.43 -12.09
N LEU A 36 6.53 -2.43 -10.79
CA LEU A 36 5.56 -2.30 -9.70
C LEU A 36 4.85 -0.95 -9.76
N ILE A 37 3.51 -0.97 -9.69
CA ILE A 37 2.70 0.25 -9.67
C ILE A 37 2.59 0.77 -8.24
N THR A 38 3.13 1.97 -8.01
CA THR A 38 2.94 2.76 -6.78
C THR A 38 1.97 3.91 -7.00
N ARG A 39 1.41 4.46 -5.92
CA ARG A 39 0.70 5.75 -5.93
C ARG A 39 1.15 6.63 -4.76
N PRO A 40 0.97 7.96 -4.84
CA PRO A 40 1.14 8.84 -3.69
C PRO A 40 0.25 8.40 -2.52
N LEU A 41 0.72 8.58 -1.30
CA LEU A 41 -0.01 8.17 -0.09
C LEU A 41 -1.42 8.80 0.01
N LYS A 42 -1.57 10.04 -0.44
CA LYS A 42 -2.87 10.73 -0.52
C LYS A 42 -3.93 10.04 -1.36
N ASP A 43 -3.54 9.17 -2.30
CA ASP A 43 -4.48 8.44 -3.13
C ASP A 43 -5.18 7.32 -2.34
N PHE A 44 -4.80 7.10 -1.07
CA PHE A 44 -5.35 6.06 -0.19
C PHE A 44 -6.05 6.62 1.06
N SER A 45 -6.05 7.95 1.28
CA SER A 45 -6.42 8.57 2.56
C SER A 45 -7.87 9.03 2.66
N GLU A 46 -8.82 8.27 2.12
CA GLU A 46 -10.21 8.69 2.06
C GLU A 46 -10.84 8.99 3.44
N LEU A 47 -10.19 8.57 4.55
CA LEU A 47 -10.74 8.63 5.91
C LEU A 47 -9.77 9.18 6.98
N VAL A 48 -8.54 9.60 6.63
CA VAL A 48 -7.46 9.86 7.59
C VAL A 48 -6.63 11.08 7.20
N GLN A 49 -6.27 11.92 8.17
CA GLN A 49 -5.42 13.10 7.92
C GLN A 49 -3.95 12.67 7.76
N ILE A 50 -3.39 12.83 6.55
CA ILE A 50 -1.97 12.61 6.27
C ILE A 50 -1.18 13.89 6.59
N PRO A 51 -0.08 13.82 7.35
CA PRO A 51 0.89 14.91 7.47
C PRO A 51 1.39 15.38 6.10
N SER A 52 1.53 16.70 5.89
CA SER A 52 1.93 17.27 4.60
C SER A 52 3.24 16.68 4.04
N ALA A 53 4.17 16.31 4.91
CA ALA A 53 5.44 15.66 4.56
C ALA A 53 5.26 14.29 3.89
N GLU A 54 4.20 13.55 4.22
CA GLU A 54 4.00 12.16 3.80
C GLU A 54 3.09 12.03 2.56
N VAL A 55 2.42 13.12 2.15
CA VAL A 55 1.37 13.14 1.10
C VAL A 55 1.83 12.53 -0.23
N GLN A 56 3.09 12.76 -0.61
CA GLN A 56 3.64 12.35 -1.90
C GLN A 56 4.44 11.04 -1.84
N GLU A 57 4.48 10.41 -0.68
CA GLU A 57 5.27 9.20 -0.48
C GLU A 57 4.81 8.06 -1.39
N ARG A 58 5.77 7.45 -2.10
CA ARG A 58 5.53 6.40 -3.09
C ARG A 58 5.16 5.11 -2.38
N THR A 59 3.86 4.83 -2.40
CA THR A 59 3.27 3.71 -1.66
C THR A 59 2.92 2.58 -2.63
N LEU A 60 3.40 1.37 -2.35
CA LEU A 60 3.08 0.14 -3.06
C LEU A 60 1.92 -0.59 -2.37
N PRO A 61 0.76 -0.75 -3.04
CA PRO A 61 -0.33 -1.57 -2.50
C PRO A 61 -0.03 -3.07 -2.60
N ILE A 62 -0.21 -3.77 -1.49
CA ILE A 62 -0.19 -5.24 -1.42
C ILE A 62 -1.61 -5.71 -1.10
N PHE A 63 -2.19 -6.50 -1.99
CA PHE A 63 -3.55 -7.00 -1.83
C PHE A 63 -3.53 -8.46 -1.36
N ASP A 64 -4.32 -8.79 -0.35
CA ASP A 64 -4.61 -10.17 0.05
C ASP A 64 -5.57 -10.88 -0.93
N ASN A 65 -6.36 -10.08 -1.67
CA ASN A 65 -7.44 -10.55 -2.51
C ASN A 65 -7.29 -10.08 -3.96
N HIS A 66 -7.28 -11.02 -4.90
CA HIS A 66 -7.21 -10.75 -6.33
C HIS A 66 -8.33 -9.82 -6.84
N ARG A 67 -9.55 -9.95 -6.29
CA ARG A 67 -10.71 -9.12 -6.67
C ARG A 67 -10.51 -7.66 -6.27
N VAL A 68 -9.89 -7.42 -5.11
CA VAL A 68 -9.57 -6.07 -4.64
C VAL A 68 -8.46 -5.48 -5.53
N ALA A 69 -7.40 -6.24 -5.79
CA ALA A 69 -6.33 -5.84 -6.72
C ALA A 69 -6.86 -5.46 -8.11
N LYS A 70 -7.89 -6.16 -8.61
CA LYS A 70 -8.52 -5.89 -9.91
C LYS A 70 -9.13 -4.49 -9.99
N ARG A 71 -9.60 -3.92 -8.88
CA ARG A 71 -10.13 -2.55 -8.83
C ARG A 71 -9.02 -1.49 -9.01
N PHE A 72 -7.77 -1.86 -8.79
CA PHE A 72 -6.62 -0.96 -8.93
C PHE A 72 -6.00 -0.95 -10.33
N LEU A 73 -6.37 -1.90 -11.19
CA LEU A 73 -5.87 -1.99 -12.55
C LEU A 73 -6.30 -0.79 -13.39
N ARG A 74 -5.35 -0.26 -14.15
CA ARG A 74 -5.58 0.66 -15.27
C ARG A 74 -5.24 -0.01 -16.60
N ARG A 75 -5.44 0.70 -17.71
CA ARG A 75 -5.12 0.20 -19.06
C ARG A 75 -3.66 -0.27 -19.12
N MET A 76 -3.42 -1.43 -19.73
CA MET A 76 -2.09 -2.05 -19.88
C MET A 76 -1.38 -2.46 -18.57
N GLN A 77 -2.11 -2.60 -17.47
CA GLN A 77 -1.58 -3.17 -16.22
C GLN A 77 -2.06 -4.62 -16.03
N ARG A 78 -1.34 -5.37 -15.21
CA ARG A 78 -1.67 -6.76 -14.87
C ARG A 78 -1.42 -7.05 -13.40
N ILE A 79 -2.10 -8.07 -12.87
CA ILE A 79 -1.92 -8.54 -11.50
C ILE A 79 -0.91 -9.68 -11.50
N ILE A 80 0.07 -9.62 -10.60
CA ILE A 80 0.97 -10.73 -10.29
C ILE A 80 0.56 -11.33 -8.95
N LYS A 81 0.43 -12.66 -8.90
CA LYS A 81 0.29 -13.42 -7.66
C LYS A 81 1.69 -13.63 -7.06
N VAL A 82 1.85 -13.26 -5.80
CA VAL A 82 3.04 -13.52 -5.00
C VAL A 82 2.69 -14.66 -4.02
N PRO A 83 3.30 -15.85 -4.15
CA PRO A 83 2.92 -17.02 -3.33
C PRO A 83 3.41 -16.94 -1.88
N ASP A 84 4.44 -16.13 -1.60
CA ASP A 84 4.93 -15.83 -0.25
C ASP A 84 5.25 -14.34 -0.08
N GLY A 85 4.34 -13.59 0.55
CA GLY A 85 4.46 -12.15 0.79
C GLY A 85 5.62 -11.76 1.71
N ARG A 86 6.20 -12.71 2.47
CA ARG A 86 7.40 -12.45 3.28
C ARG A 86 8.59 -12.03 2.42
N ILE A 87 8.55 -12.27 1.10
CA ILE A 87 9.54 -11.77 0.16
C ILE A 87 9.71 -10.24 0.23
N PHE A 88 8.65 -9.47 0.50
CA PHE A 88 8.71 -8.01 0.57
C PHE A 88 9.64 -7.49 1.67
N ARG A 89 9.83 -8.25 2.75
CA ARG A 89 10.84 -7.96 3.78
C ARG A 89 12.26 -8.16 3.26
N LYS A 90 12.48 -9.21 2.47
CA LYS A 90 13.80 -9.51 1.90
C LYS A 90 14.19 -8.54 0.80
N VAL A 91 13.23 -8.10 -0.01
CA VAL A 91 13.49 -7.20 -1.14
C VAL A 91 13.33 -5.73 -0.80
N SER A 92 13.08 -5.36 0.47
CA SER A 92 12.89 -3.97 0.85
C SER A 92 14.03 -3.04 0.39
N PRO A 93 15.32 -3.42 0.40
CA PRO A 93 16.38 -2.54 -0.11
C PRO A 93 16.22 -2.26 -1.61
N TYR A 94 15.75 -3.22 -2.40
CA TYR A 94 15.50 -3.04 -3.83
C TYR A 94 14.26 -2.19 -4.11
N LEU A 95 13.23 -2.29 -3.26
CA LEU A 95 12.05 -1.42 -3.34
C LEU A 95 12.44 0.04 -3.03
N GLN A 96 13.22 0.26 -1.97
CA GLN A 96 13.77 1.58 -1.63
C GLN A 96 14.64 2.15 -2.75
N ALA A 97 15.50 1.33 -3.37
CA ALA A 97 16.33 1.75 -4.50
C ALA A 97 15.50 2.16 -5.74
N LYS A 98 14.26 1.66 -5.87
CA LYS A 98 13.28 2.10 -6.88
C LYS A 98 12.47 3.33 -6.45
N GLY A 99 12.78 3.91 -5.28
CA GLY A 99 12.09 5.05 -4.70
C GLY A 99 10.73 4.70 -4.11
N ILE A 100 10.45 3.42 -3.82
CA ILE A 100 9.28 3.00 -3.07
C ILE A 100 9.60 3.18 -1.60
N THR A 101 8.78 3.94 -0.88
CA THR A 101 9.05 4.29 0.52
C THR A 101 8.10 3.59 1.48
N HIS A 102 6.90 3.22 1.02
CA HIS A 102 5.87 2.62 1.86
C HIS A 102 5.20 1.42 1.21
N LEU A 103 4.71 0.49 2.04
CA LEU A 103 3.73 -0.52 1.65
C LEU A 103 2.37 -0.19 2.26
N LEU A 104 1.30 -0.41 1.50
CA LEU A 104 -0.08 -0.40 2.02
C LEU A 104 -0.60 -1.84 2.05
N ILE A 105 -0.94 -2.34 3.24
CA ILE A 105 -1.42 -3.71 3.46
C ILE A 105 -2.63 -3.64 4.37
N ASP A 106 -3.78 -4.12 3.89
CA ASP A 106 -5.05 -4.14 4.63
C ASP A 106 -5.42 -2.78 5.27
N GLY A 107 -5.21 -1.69 4.52
CA GLY A 107 -5.48 -0.33 5.00
C GLY A 107 -4.43 0.27 5.93
N GLN A 108 -3.45 -0.52 6.39
CA GLN A 108 -2.35 -0.06 7.22
C GLN A 108 -1.11 0.28 6.38
N VAL A 109 -0.45 1.39 6.71
CA VAL A 109 0.74 1.88 6.01
C VAL A 109 1.99 1.48 6.79
N TYR A 110 2.99 0.97 6.06
CA TYR A 110 4.26 0.54 6.62
C TYR A 110 5.44 1.23 5.93
N SER A 111 6.31 1.87 6.71
CA SER A 111 7.58 2.43 6.25
C SER A 111 8.55 1.30 5.86
N LEU A 112 9.21 1.44 4.72
CA LEU A 112 10.33 0.60 4.34
C LEU A 112 11.65 1.04 4.99
N GLN A 113 11.75 2.29 5.46
CA GLN A 113 12.91 2.87 6.14
C GLN A 113 12.90 2.57 7.63
#